data_AF-A0A5W8VXG0-F1
#
_entry.id   AF-A0A5W8VXG0-F1
#
_cell.length_a   1.000
_cell.length_b   1.000
_cell.length_c   1.000
_cell.angle_alpha   90.00
_cell.angle_beta   90.00
_cell.angle_gamma   90.00
#
_symmetry.space_group_name_H-M   'P 1'
#
loop_
_entity.id
_entity.type
_entity.pdbx_description
1 polymer ?
#
loop_
_entity_poly.entity_id
_entity_poly.type
_entity_poly.pdbx_seq_one_letter_code
_entity_poly.pdbx_strand_id
1 'polypeptide(L)' 'MSSVYTRQSEPQQRILRMRELTKIVGLSRSTIYEKLNPESRYYDETFPKIVRLGAASVG' A
#
# COMPACT_ATOMS: atom_id res chain seq x y z
N MET A 1 -31.51 -25.71 10.70
CA MET A 1 -30.04 -25.76 10.45
C MET A 1 -29.62 -24.39 9.97
N SER A 2 -29.17 -23.55 10.89
CA SER A 2 -28.91 -22.12 10.64
C SER A 2 -27.48 -21.96 10.15
N SER A 3 -27.30 -21.65 8.87
CA SER A 3 -26.00 -21.27 8.32
C SER A 3 -25.63 -19.89 8.83
N VAL A 4 -24.78 -19.85 9.87
CA VAL A 4 -24.17 -18.62 10.34
C VAL A 4 -23.11 -18.22 9.30
N TYR A 5 -23.50 -17.41 8.32
CA TYR A 5 -22.55 -16.78 7.42
C TYR A 5 -21.73 -15.78 8.24
N THR A 6 -20.50 -16.17 8.58
CA THR A 6 -19.47 -15.26 9.08
C THR A 6 -19.41 -14.06 8.13
N ARG A 7 -19.70 -12.86 8.65
CA ARG A 7 -19.33 -11.61 7.99
C ARG A 7 -17.80 -11.59 7.91
N GLN A 8 -17.24 -12.04 6.79
CA GLN A 8 -15.86 -11.76 6.46
C GLN A 8 -15.77 -10.23 6.32
N SER A 9 -15.10 -9.59 7.27
CA SER A 9 -14.76 -8.17 7.15
C SER A 9 -13.78 -8.03 6.00
N GLU A 10 -14.27 -7.59 4.85
CA GLU A 10 -13.44 -7.25 3.69
C GLU A 10 -12.25 -6.40 4.16
N PRO A 11 -11.02 -6.70 3.71
CA PRO A 11 -9.86 -5.88 4.06
C PRO A 11 -10.14 -4.46 3.59
N GLN A 12 -10.29 -3.54 4.55
CA GLN A 12 -10.63 -2.16 4.26
C GLN A 12 -9.50 -1.54 3.45
N GLN A 13 -9.69 -1.41 2.14
CA GLN A 13 -8.70 -0.84 1.22
C GLN A 13 -8.60 0.67 1.51
N ARG A 14 -7.72 1.01 2.44
CA ARG A 14 -7.40 2.40 2.78
C ARG A 14 -6.21 2.86 1.97
N ILE A 15 -6.35 4.01 1.32
CA ILE A 15 -5.24 4.66 0.64
C ILE A 15 -4.38 5.38 1.68
N LEU A 16 -3.08 5.09 1.68
CA LEU A 16 -2.10 5.75 2.53
C LEU A 16 -1.36 6.82 1.72
N ARG A 17 -1.22 8.03 2.27
CA ARG A 17 -0.31 9.03 1.69
C ARG A 17 1.14 8.67 2.00
N MET A 18 2.09 9.15 1.21
CA MET A 18 3.52 8.86 1.39
C MET A 18 4.03 9.18 2.81
N ARG A 19 3.54 10.26 3.42
CA ARG A 19 3.88 10.63 4.81
C ARG A 19 3.42 9.61 5.84
N GLU A 20 2.24 9.02 5.64
CA GLU A 20 1.72 7.97 6.54
C GLU A 20 2.46 6.65 6.30
N LEU A 21 2.66 6.28 5.04
CA LEU A 21 3.41 5.09 4.67
C LEU A 21 4.81 5.12 5.29
N THR A 22 5.54 6.22 5.14
CA THR A 22 6.87 6.44 5.75
C THR A 22 6.86 6.20 7.26
N LYS A 23 5.81 6.64 7.97
CA LYS A 23 5.68 6.44 9.43
C LYS A 23 5.38 4.98 9.79
N ILE A 24 4.56 4.29 8.99
CA ILE A 24 4.17 2.91 9.24
C ILE A 24 5.33 1.95 8.97
N VAL A 25 6.02 2.11 7.84
CA VAL A 25 7.13 1.22 7.46
C VAL A 25 8.47 1.63 8.10
N GLY A 26 8.59 2.86 8.60
CA GLY A 26 9.83 3.38 9.19
C GLY A 26 10.97 3.58 8.19
N LEU A 27 10.66 3.61 6.88
CA LEU A 27 11.63 3.74 5.80
C LEU A 27 11.61 5.13 5.18
N SER A 28 12.76 5.57 4.70
CA SER A 28 12.84 6.82 3.93
C SER A 28 12.06 6.72 2.61
N ARG A 29 11.65 7.87 2.06
CA ARG A 29 11.00 7.93 0.74
C ARG A 29 11.83 7.27 -0.36
N SER A 30 13.15 7.49 -0.37
CA SER A 30 14.05 6.89 -1.36
C SER A 30 14.05 5.37 -1.27
N THR A 31 14.12 4.82 -0.05
CA THR A 31 14.06 3.37 0.19
C THR A 31 12.71 2.78 -0.23
N ILE A 32 11.61 3.52 -0.01
CA ILE A 32 10.28 3.12 -0.47
C ILE A 32 10.25 3.05 -2.01
N TYR A 33 10.79 4.06 -2.71
CA TYR A 33 10.87 4.03 -4.18
C TYR A 33 11.74 2.88 -4.70
N GLU A 34 12.83 2.55 -4.03
CA GLU A 34 13.64 1.36 -4.38
C GLU A 34 12.86 0.06 -4.21
N LYS A 35 12.03 -0.06 -3.17
CA LYS A 35 11.15 -1.23 -2.97
C LYS A 35 10.04 -1.34 -4.01
N LEU A 36 9.63 -0.21 -4.57
CA LEU A 36 8.59 -0.14 -5.59
C LEU A 36 9.13 -0.32 -7.01
N ASN A 37 10.44 -0.14 -7.22
CA ASN A 37 11.07 -0.28 -8.53
C ASN A 37 11.42 -1.75 -8.81
N PRO A 38 10.81 -2.40 -9.83
CA PRO A 38 11.12 -3.77 -10.21
C PRO A 38 12.58 -4.00 -10.62
N GLU A 39 13.28 -2.96 -11.07
CA GLU A 39 14.68 -3.03 -11.47
C GLU A 39 15.66 -2.92 -10.28
N SER A 40 15.16 -2.54 -9.10
CA SER A 40 15.97 -2.46 -7.89
C SER A 40 16.19 -3.84 -7.29
N ARG A 41 17.41 -4.06 -6.76
CA ARG A 41 17.70 -5.24 -5.93
C ARG A 41 16.78 -5.38 -4.72
N TYR A 42 16.22 -4.26 -4.24
CA TYR A 42 15.35 -4.21 -3.06
C TYR A 42 13.87 -4.28 -3.40
N TYR A 43 13.51 -4.57 -4.64
CA TYR A 43 12.12 -4.73 -5.07
C TYR A 43 11.37 -5.74 -4.21
N ASP A 44 10.14 -5.40 -3.84
CA ASP A 44 9.28 -6.23 -3.01
C ASP A 44 7.86 -6.24 -3.59
N GLU A 45 7.48 -7.37 -4.19
CA GLU A 45 6.17 -7.56 -4.80
C GLU A 45 5.01 -7.53 -3.80
N THR A 46 5.30 -7.82 -2.53
CA THR A 46 4.32 -7.79 -1.44
C THR A 46 4.12 -6.37 -0.88
N PHE A 47 4.97 -5.43 -1.29
CA PHE A 47 4.92 -4.06 -0.82
C PHE A 47 3.69 -3.30 -1.35
N PRO A 48 3.10 -2.37 -0.57
CA PRO A 48 1.93 -1.62 -1.01
C PRO A 48 2.18 -0.85 -2.31
N LYS A 49 1.39 -1.13 -3.34
CA LYS A 49 1.53 -0.48 -4.66
C LYS A 49 0.98 0.93 -4.63
N ILE A 50 1.64 1.85 -5.34
CA ILE A 50 1.15 3.22 -5.51
C ILE A 50 -0.11 3.18 -6.37
N VAL A 51 -1.21 3.75 -5.87
CA VAL A 51 -2.46 3.89 -6.63
C VAL A 51 -2.58 5.33 -7.10
N ARG A 52 -2.83 5.54 -8.41
CA ARG A 52 -3.12 6.86 -8.96
C ARG A 52 -4.58 7.22 -8.68
N LEU A 53 -4.81 8.23 -7.84
CA LEU A 53 -6.16 8.63 -7.41
C LEU A 53 -6.88 9.56 -8.39
N GLY A 54 -6.17 10.12 -9.38
CA GLY A 54 -6.75 10.96 -10.43
C GLY A 54 -5.68 11.63 -11.28
N ALA A 55 -6.06 12.14 -12.45
CA ALA A 55 -5.15 12.76 -13.43
C ALA A 55 -4.41 14.01 -12.89
N ALA A 56 -4.95 14.65 -11.85
CA ALA A 56 -4.42 15.88 -11.26
C ALA A 56 -4.05 15.75 -9.77
N SER A 57 -3.88 14.54 -9.25
CA SER A 57 -3.52 14.36 -7.84
C SER A 57 -2.06 14.75 -7.59
N VAL A 58 -1.85 16.00 -7.17
CA VAL A 58 -0.61 16.52 -6.58
C VAL A 58 -0.79 16.51 -5.06
N GLY A 59 -0.45 15.39 -4.40
CA GLY A 59 -0.68 15.20 -2.97
C GLY A 59 0.50 14.54 -2.27
#